data_AF-A0A5E4TGW9-F1
#
_entry.id   AF-A0A5E4TGW9-F1
#
_cell.length_a   1.000
_cell.length_b   1.000
_cell.length_c   1.000
_cell.angle_alpha   90.00
_cell.angle_beta   90.00
_cell.angle_gamma   90.00
#
_symmetry.space_group_name_H-M   'P 1'
#
loop_
_entity.id
_entity.type
_entity.pdbx_description
1 polymer ?
#
loop_
_entity_poly.entity_id
_entity_poly.type
_entity_poly.pdbx_seq_one_letter_code
_entity_poly.pdbx_strand_id
1 'polypeptide(L)'
;MRKLSIAAASAILVTASMFGLAHAADPAAPAAAPAPHDMHRMHEDHMRGPWGLSDVRKLHDQLKLNPQQEQAWQQATARAKQNHDAMRKNGEQFKSMAAAAKDQKILDLAGMRAQRDKVFEESRRLRNDTEDQWLAVYNGLNDGQKEMVSTAIKARFAKMEAWREKRMERHGARNPAQAPAAGQAGQ
;
A
#
# COMPACT_ATOMS: atom_id res chain seq x y z
N MET A 1 9.38 23.87 37.91
CA MET A 1 7.95 23.62 37.70
C MET A 1 7.30 24.89 37.17
N ARG A 2 7.04 24.97 35.86
CA ARG A 2 6.36 26.11 35.22
C ARG A 2 5.10 25.59 34.55
N LYS A 3 3.95 25.95 35.10
CA LYS A 3 2.61 25.59 34.64
C LYS A 3 2.26 26.54 33.49
N LEU A 4 2.03 26.00 32.28
CA LEU A 4 1.51 26.76 31.14
C LEU A 4 0.07 26.33 30.92
N SER A 5 -0.82 27.30 31.14
CA SER A 5 -2.27 27.15 31.09
C SER A 5 -2.76 26.97 29.65
N ILE A 6 -3.61 25.95 29.46
CA ILE A 6 -4.32 25.65 28.23
C ILE A 6 -5.46 26.67 28.07
N ALA A 7 -5.44 27.44 26.98
CA ALA A 7 -6.57 28.26 26.57
C ALA A 7 -7.27 27.55 25.39
N ALA A 8 -8.37 26.87 25.69
CA ALA A 8 -9.30 26.34 24.71
C ALA A 8 -10.23 27.46 24.23
N ALA A 9 -10.17 27.80 22.95
CA ALA A 9 -11.14 28.66 22.30
C ALA A 9 -11.80 27.86 21.18
N SER A 10 -12.87 27.15 21.53
CA SER A 10 -13.73 26.44 20.59
C SER A 10 -14.72 27.44 19.99
N ALA A 11 -14.47 27.89 18.76
CA ALA A 11 -15.45 28.64 17.98
C ALA A 11 -16.25 27.65 17.10
N ILE A 12 -17.46 27.34 17.54
CA ILE A 12 -18.45 26.60 16.76
C ILE A 12 -19.07 27.59 15.77
N LEU A 13 -18.74 27.47 14.48
CA LEU A 13 -19.51 28.12 13.42
C LEU A 13 -20.53 27.12 12.88
N VAL A 14 -21.80 27.33 13.22
CA VAL A 14 -22.95 26.71 12.54
C VAL A 14 -23.30 27.60 11.35
N THR A 15 -23.04 27.14 10.14
CA THR A 15 -23.64 27.70 8.93
C THR A 15 -24.55 26.65 8.31
N ALA A 16 -25.85 26.86 8.49
CA ALA A 16 -26.90 26.19 7.75
C ALA A 16 -27.02 26.85 6.37
N SER A 17 -26.81 26.07 5.31
CA SER A 17 -27.23 26.42 3.96
C SER A 17 -27.95 25.21 3.38
N MET A 18 -29.28 25.30 3.35
CA MET A 18 -30.16 24.44 2.57
C MET A 18 -30.08 24.86 1.10
N PHE A 19 -29.76 23.93 0.20
CA PHE A 19 -30.25 23.94 -1.18
C PHE A 19 -30.34 22.50 -1.65
N GLY A 20 -31.57 21.98 -1.71
CA GLY A 20 -31.89 20.70 -2.32
C GLY A 20 -32.07 20.89 -3.82
N LEU A 21 -31.26 20.20 -4.61
CA LEU A 21 -31.50 19.94 -6.03
C LEU A 21 -31.77 18.44 -6.16
N ALA A 22 -33.04 18.11 -6.41
CA ALA A 22 -33.46 16.77 -6.77
C ALA A 22 -32.92 16.45 -8.17
N HIS A 23 -31.99 15.50 -8.26
CA HIS A 23 -31.57 14.92 -9.52
C HIS A 23 -32.44 13.69 -9.79
N ALA A 24 -33.28 13.76 -10.81
CA ALA A 24 -34.03 12.60 -11.29
C ALA A 24 -33.05 11.55 -11.81
N ALA A 25 -33.08 10.36 -11.21
CA ALA A 25 -32.30 9.21 -11.64
C ALA A 25 -33.00 8.55 -12.84
N ASP A 26 -32.34 8.59 -13.99
CA ASP A 26 -32.72 7.86 -15.20
C ASP A 26 -32.43 6.36 -15.00
N PRO A 27 -33.42 5.44 -15.08
CA PRO A 27 -33.18 4.01 -14.95
C PRO A 27 -32.83 3.42 -16.32
N ALA A 28 -31.65 3.76 -16.83
CA ALA A 28 -31.06 3.12 -18.01
C ALA A 28 -29.59 2.78 -17.71
N ALA A 29 -29.40 1.78 -16.85
CA ALA A 29 -28.09 1.25 -16.51
C ALA A 29 -27.51 0.45 -17.69
N PRO A 30 -26.39 0.85 -18.30
CA PRO A 30 -25.51 -0.11 -18.95
C PRO A 30 -24.85 -0.97 -17.87
N ALA A 31 -24.84 -2.28 -18.11
CA ALA A 31 -24.32 -3.31 -17.22
C ALA A 31 -23.00 -2.88 -16.56
N ALA A 32 -23.00 -2.89 -15.23
CA ALA A 32 -21.86 -2.57 -14.40
C ALA A 32 -20.62 -3.34 -14.85
N ALA A 33 -19.60 -2.62 -15.31
CA ALA A 33 -18.26 -3.14 -15.38
C ALA A 33 -17.87 -3.68 -13.99
N PRO A 34 -17.16 -4.82 -13.89
CA PRO A 34 -16.80 -5.41 -12.61
C PRO A 34 -16.07 -4.38 -11.73
N ALA A 35 -16.56 -4.22 -10.51
CA ALA A 35 -16.11 -3.24 -9.54
C ALA A 35 -14.57 -3.29 -9.30
N PRO A 36 -13.91 -2.15 -9.03
CA PRO A 36 -12.46 -2.03 -8.87
C PRO A 36 -11.91 -2.59 -7.53
N HIS A 37 -12.60 -3.55 -6.91
CA HIS A 37 -12.21 -4.07 -5.60
C HIS A 37 -10.92 -4.91 -5.60
N ASP A 38 -10.54 -5.51 -6.74
CA ASP A 38 -9.33 -6.36 -6.82
C ASP A 38 -8.02 -5.55 -7.00
N MET A 39 -8.08 -4.33 -7.53
CA MET A 39 -6.89 -3.50 -7.77
C MET A 39 -6.33 -2.88 -6.47
N HIS A 40 -7.19 -2.60 -5.49
CA HIS A 40 -6.76 -1.99 -4.23
C HIS A 40 -5.93 -2.93 -3.36
N ARG A 41 -6.18 -4.24 -3.43
CA ARG A 41 -5.40 -5.24 -2.68
C ARG A 41 -3.95 -5.36 -3.16
N MET A 42 -3.71 -5.13 -4.46
CA MET A 42 -2.36 -5.21 -5.04
C MET A 42 -1.43 -4.08 -4.59
N HIS A 43 -1.98 -2.91 -4.26
CA HIS A 43 -1.16 -1.78 -3.81
C HIS A 43 -0.66 -1.99 -2.36
N GLU A 44 -1.43 -2.66 -1.51
CA GLU A 44 -1.03 -2.93 -0.12
C GLU A 44 0.15 -3.90 -0.02
N ASP A 45 0.24 -4.91 -0.89
CA ASP A 45 1.31 -5.92 -0.82
C ASP A 45 2.67 -5.39 -1.29
N HIS A 46 2.70 -4.44 -2.23
CA HIS A 46 3.95 -3.81 -2.69
C HIS A 46 4.52 -2.81 -1.67
N MET A 47 3.69 -2.31 -0.75
CA MET A 47 4.08 -1.38 0.31
C MET A 47 4.60 -2.08 1.58
N ARG A 48 4.55 -3.42 1.64
CA ARG A 48 4.92 -4.22 2.84
C ARG A 48 6.37 -4.74 2.86
N GLY A 49 7.23 -4.20 1.99
CA GLY A 49 8.65 -4.57 1.87
C GLY A 49 8.88 -5.87 1.10
N PRO A 50 10.10 -6.13 0.60
CA PRO A 50 10.46 -7.25 -0.26
C PRO A 50 10.16 -8.62 0.38
N TRP A 51 10.21 -8.70 1.71
CA TRP A 51 9.96 -9.94 2.47
C TRP A 51 8.52 -10.05 3.00
N GLY A 52 7.73 -8.98 2.97
CA GLY A 52 6.36 -8.98 3.50
C GLY A 52 6.26 -9.30 4.99
N LEU A 53 7.21 -8.85 5.79
CA LEU A 53 7.37 -9.14 7.23
C LEU A 53 6.19 -8.69 8.09
N SER A 54 5.18 -8.07 7.50
CA SER A 54 3.91 -7.83 8.15
C SER A 54 3.18 -9.10 8.60
N ASP A 55 3.37 -10.24 7.94
CA ASP A 55 2.82 -11.53 8.38
C ASP A 55 3.62 -12.13 9.55
N VAL A 56 4.90 -11.77 9.68
CA VAL A 56 5.72 -12.15 10.84
C VAL A 56 5.09 -11.60 12.11
N ARG A 57 4.40 -10.45 12.07
CA ARG A 57 3.66 -9.91 13.23
C ARG A 57 2.67 -10.91 13.84
N LYS A 58 2.07 -11.78 13.02
CA LYS A 58 1.10 -12.80 13.48
C LYS A 58 1.77 -13.95 14.23
N LEU A 59 3.10 -14.09 14.09
CA LEU A 59 3.88 -15.11 14.78
C LEU A 59 4.31 -14.67 16.17
N HIS A 60 4.07 -13.42 16.57
CA HIS A 60 4.52 -12.87 17.85
C HIS A 60 4.34 -13.83 19.03
N ASP A 61 3.10 -14.27 19.25
CA ASP A 61 2.74 -15.09 20.40
C ASP A 61 3.27 -16.54 20.29
N GLN A 62 3.58 -16.98 19.07
CA GLN A 62 4.12 -18.31 18.76
C GLN A 62 5.64 -18.34 18.94
N LEU A 63 6.32 -17.21 18.70
CA LEU A 63 7.78 -17.12 18.79
C LEU A 63 8.28 -17.20 20.23
N LYS A 64 7.42 -16.97 21.24
CA LYS A 64 7.77 -17.00 22.67
C LYS A 64 9.06 -16.20 22.92
N LEU A 65 9.01 -14.93 22.53
CA LEU A 65 10.16 -14.03 22.59
C LEU A 65 10.63 -13.86 24.04
N ASN A 66 11.94 -13.86 24.25
CA ASN A 66 12.52 -13.45 25.51
C ASN A 66 12.45 -11.91 25.66
N PRO A 67 12.73 -11.33 26.84
CA PRO A 67 12.60 -9.88 27.05
C PRO A 67 13.41 -9.00 26.07
N GLN A 68 14.61 -9.45 25.68
CA GLN A 68 15.46 -8.71 24.74
C GLN A 68 14.88 -8.75 23.31
N GLN A 69 14.41 -9.92 22.88
CA GLN A 69 13.77 -10.12 21.57
C GLN A 69 12.44 -9.35 21.49
N GLU A 70 11.67 -9.35 22.58
CA GLU A 70 10.42 -8.59 22.72
C GLU A 70 10.67 -7.08 22.56
N GLN A 71 11.72 -6.56 23.20
CA GLN A 71 12.08 -5.16 23.06
C GLN A 71 12.44 -4.80 21.60
N ALA A 72 13.23 -5.64 20.92
CA ALA A 72 13.56 -5.44 19.50
C ALA A 72 12.30 -5.50 18.62
N TRP A 73 11.39 -6.42 18.92
CA TRP A 73 10.12 -6.56 18.20
C TRP A 73 9.23 -5.32 18.32
N GLN A 74 9.11 -4.78 19.53
CA GLN A 74 8.33 -3.57 19.79
C GLN A 74 8.92 -2.36 19.07
N GLN A 75 10.25 -2.22 19.08
CA GLN A 75 10.94 -1.18 18.32
C GLN A 75 10.66 -1.30 16.82
N ALA A 76 10.81 -2.50 16.24
CA ALA A 76 10.53 -2.74 14.83
C ALA A 76 9.06 -2.45 14.48
N THR A 77 8.13 -2.82 15.36
CA THR A 77 6.70 -2.57 15.18
C THR A 77 6.37 -1.07 15.22
N ALA A 78 6.92 -0.36 16.21
CA ALA A 78 6.75 1.09 16.33
C ALA A 78 7.33 1.81 15.11
N ARG A 79 8.52 1.41 14.67
CA ARG A 79 9.18 2.01 13.51
C ARG A 79 8.43 1.74 12.21
N ALA A 80 7.97 0.51 12.01
CA ALA A 80 7.15 0.14 10.85
C ALA A 80 5.85 0.97 10.79
N LYS A 81 5.21 1.21 11.93
CA LYS A 81 4.01 2.06 12.01
C LYS A 81 4.32 3.52 11.63
N GLN A 82 5.37 4.10 12.22
CA GLN A 82 5.79 5.47 11.92
C GLN A 82 6.12 5.64 10.43
N ASN A 83 6.88 4.71 9.87
CA ASN A 83 7.28 4.76 8.46
C ASN A 83 6.07 4.57 7.53
N HIS A 84 5.13 3.69 7.88
CA HIS A 84 3.88 3.56 7.15
C HIS A 84 3.06 4.86 7.14
N ASP A 85 2.95 5.55 8.28
CA ASP A 85 2.25 6.82 8.36
C ASP A 85 2.92 7.91 7.51
N ALA A 86 4.27 7.91 7.46
CA ALA A 86 5.02 8.79 6.56
C ALA A 86 4.77 8.45 5.08
N MET A 87 4.75 7.17 4.71
CA MET A 87 4.40 6.76 3.33
C MET A 87 2.96 7.15 2.96
N ARG A 88 2.02 7.09 3.91
CA ARG A 88 0.64 7.54 3.71
C ARG A 88 0.59 9.04 3.41
N LYS A 89 1.34 9.86 4.15
CA LYS A 89 1.47 11.31 3.89
C LYS A 89 2.08 11.59 2.52
N ASN A 90 3.07 10.80 2.10
CA ASN A 90 3.66 10.89 0.76
C ASN A 90 2.62 10.61 -0.33
N GLY A 91 1.73 9.64 -0.12
CA GLY A 91 0.58 9.40 -1.00
C GLY A 91 -0.43 10.56 -1.02
N GLU A 92 -0.70 11.19 0.12
CA GLU A 92 -1.55 12.38 0.21
C GLU A 92 -0.95 13.57 -0.55
N GLN A 93 0.37 13.77 -0.47
CA GLN A 93 1.05 14.81 -1.25
C GLN A 93 0.90 14.59 -2.76
N PHE A 94 1.04 13.35 -3.24
CA PHE A 94 0.80 13.04 -4.64
C PHE A 94 -0.65 13.31 -5.06
N LYS A 95 -1.63 12.95 -4.22
CA LYS A 95 -3.05 13.24 -4.50
C LYS A 95 -3.29 14.74 -4.59
N SER A 96 -2.71 15.52 -3.68
CA SER A 96 -2.82 16.98 -3.70
C SER A 96 -2.18 17.60 -4.94
N MET A 97 -0.99 17.12 -5.33
CA MET A 97 -0.30 17.58 -6.55
C MET A 97 -1.12 17.25 -7.80
N ALA A 98 -1.68 16.03 -7.88
CA ALA A 98 -2.53 15.62 -8.99
C ALA A 98 -3.85 16.41 -9.03
N ALA A 99 -4.41 16.78 -7.88
CA ALA A 99 -5.59 17.65 -7.82
C ALA A 99 -5.26 19.05 -8.35
N ALA A 100 -4.18 19.68 -7.86
CA ALA A 100 -3.74 21.00 -8.31
C ALA A 100 -3.40 21.04 -9.81
N ALA A 101 -2.81 19.96 -10.34
CA ALA A 101 -2.50 19.85 -11.77
C ALA A 101 -3.74 19.91 -12.67
N LYS A 102 -4.92 19.47 -12.19
CA LYS A 102 -6.17 19.51 -13.00
C LYS A 102 -6.63 20.92 -13.33
N ASP A 103 -6.36 21.86 -12.45
CA ASP A 103 -6.81 23.25 -12.58
C ASP A 103 -5.81 24.11 -13.37
N GLN A 104 -4.64 23.56 -13.71
CA GLN A 104 -3.60 24.26 -14.45
C GLN A 104 -3.87 24.23 -15.96
N LYS A 105 -3.81 25.40 -16.60
CA LYS A 105 -3.88 25.52 -18.06
C LYS A 105 -2.67 24.89 -18.77
N ILE A 106 -1.49 24.95 -18.14
CA ILE A 106 -0.26 24.32 -18.61
C ILE A 106 0.35 23.58 -17.43
N LEU A 107 0.63 22.29 -17.62
CA LEU A 107 1.23 21.43 -16.60
C LEU A 107 2.72 21.67 -16.46
N ASP A 108 3.20 21.84 -15.22
CA ASP A 108 4.63 21.79 -14.91
C ASP A 108 5.13 20.36 -14.78
N LEU A 109 5.40 19.71 -15.92
CA LEU A 109 5.89 18.33 -15.95
C LEU A 109 7.26 18.16 -15.28
N ALA A 110 8.11 19.19 -15.31
CA ALA A 110 9.44 19.14 -14.70
C ALA A 110 9.34 19.16 -13.17
N GLY A 111 8.55 20.07 -12.61
CA GLY A 111 8.27 20.14 -11.18
C GLY A 111 7.56 18.90 -10.66
N MET A 112 6.57 18.38 -11.40
CA MET A 112 5.88 17.13 -11.04
C MET A 112 6.83 15.93 -10.99
N ARG A 113 7.75 15.82 -11.96
CA ARG A 113 8.79 14.79 -11.94
C ARG A 113 9.71 14.96 -10.73
N ALA A 114 10.21 16.17 -10.49
CA ALA A 114 11.14 16.42 -9.39
C ALA A 114 10.53 16.05 -8.02
N GLN A 115 9.27 16.43 -7.80
CA GLN A 115 8.53 16.06 -6.59
C GLN A 115 8.34 14.54 -6.50
N ARG A 116 7.99 13.89 -7.62
CA ARG A 116 7.83 12.43 -7.65
C ARG A 116 9.11 11.71 -7.29
N ASP A 117 10.24 12.11 -7.87
CA ASP A 117 11.54 11.49 -7.67
C ASP A 117 11.97 11.63 -6.18
N LYS A 118 11.78 12.81 -5.58
CA LYS A 118 12.00 13.04 -4.14
C LYS A 118 11.17 12.10 -3.25
N VAL A 119 9.87 11.95 -3.55
CA VAL A 119 9.00 11.09 -2.77
C VAL A 119 9.38 9.61 -2.93
N PHE A 120 9.84 9.19 -4.11
CA PHE A 120 10.32 7.82 -4.32
C PHE A 120 11.59 7.52 -3.52
N GLU A 121 12.54 8.45 -3.47
CA GLU A 121 13.75 8.32 -2.66
C GLU A 121 13.42 8.20 -1.17
N GLU A 122 12.55 9.08 -0.66
CA GLU A 122 12.11 9.01 0.73
C GLU A 122 11.38 7.71 1.03
N SER A 123 10.47 7.30 0.15
CA SER A 123 9.72 6.05 0.30
C SER A 123 10.66 4.83 0.30
N ARG A 124 11.72 4.85 -0.50
CA ARG A 124 12.76 3.81 -0.49
C ARG A 124 13.48 3.79 0.85
N ARG A 125 13.89 4.95 1.36
CA ARG A 125 14.55 5.06 2.67
C ARG A 125 13.67 4.50 3.80
N LEU A 126 12.39 4.86 3.82
CA LEU A 126 11.43 4.41 4.85
C LEU A 126 11.20 2.89 4.81
N ARG A 127 11.18 2.29 3.61
CA ARG A 127 11.09 0.83 3.46
C ARG A 127 12.34 0.13 3.97
N ASN A 128 13.51 0.56 3.51
CA ASN A 128 14.80 0.00 3.95
C ASN A 128 14.95 0.06 5.47
N ASP A 129 14.67 1.22 6.07
CA ASP A 129 14.74 1.39 7.52
C ASP A 129 13.78 0.48 8.28
N THR A 130 12.58 0.22 7.73
CA THR A 130 11.67 -0.78 8.29
C THR A 130 12.24 -2.19 8.17
N GLU A 131 12.82 -2.53 7.01
CA GLU A 131 13.43 -3.83 6.76
C GLU A 131 14.60 -4.10 7.69
N ASP A 132 15.47 -3.12 7.91
CA ASP A 132 16.63 -3.22 8.80
C ASP A 132 16.22 -3.55 10.24
N GLN A 133 15.14 -2.94 10.74
CA GLN A 133 14.61 -3.24 12.07
C GLN A 133 14.09 -4.68 12.17
N TRP A 134 13.40 -5.18 11.15
CA TRP A 134 12.92 -6.56 11.15
C TRP A 134 14.03 -7.58 10.93
N LEU A 135 15.08 -7.22 10.18
CA LEU A 135 16.30 -8.04 10.07
C LEU A 135 17.01 -8.15 11.41
N ALA A 136 17.08 -7.06 12.19
CA ALA A 136 17.64 -7.09 13.54
C ALA A 136 16.86 -8.05 14.45
N VAL A 137 15.52 -8.01 14.40
CA VAL A 137 14.66 -8.98 15.11
C VAL A 137 15.01 -10.40 14.68
N TYR A 138 14.99 -10.70 13.38
CA TYR A 138 15.26 -12.04 12.86
C TYR A 138 16.65 -12.56 13.27
N ASN A 139 17.67 -11.71 13.20
CA ASN A 139 19.04 -12.09 13.57
C ASN A 139 19.17 -12.44 15.05
N GLY A 140 18.41 -11.78 15.92
CA GLY A 140 18.35 -12.04 17.35
C GLY A 140 17.49 -13.25 17.76
N LEU A 141 16.80 -13.90 16.83
CA LEU A 141 16.06 -15.14 17.09
C LEU A 141 17.00 -16.35 17.20
N ASN A 142 16.58 -17.34 17.98
CA ASN A 142 17.24 -18.67 18.00
C ASN A 142 16.82 -19.51 16.77
N ASP A 143 17.46 -20.66 16.57
CA ASP A 143 17.26 -21.48 15.37
C ASP A 143 15.82 -21.98 15.21
N GLY A 144 15.18 -22.42 16.31
CA GLY A 144 13.77 -22.85 16.27
C GLY A 144 12.81 -21.72 15.92
N GLN A 145 13.05 -20.52 16.45
CA GLN A 145 12.29 -19.31 16.10
C GLN A 145 12.52 -18.91 14.63
N LYS A 146 13.77 -18.97 14.15
CA LYS A 146 14.12 -18.68 12.75
C LYS A 146 13.47 -19.66 11.78
N GLU A 147 13.36 -20.94 12.16
CA GLU A 147 12.67 -21.95 11.35
C GLU A 147 11.18 -21.63 11.20
N MET A 148 10.51 -21.23 12.29
CA MET A 148 9.10 -20.79 12.26
C MET A 148 8.91 -19.58 11.34
N VAL A 149 9.76 -18.55 11.49
CA VAL A 149 9.72 -17.36 10.63
C VAL A 149 10.00 -17.71 9.17
N SER A 150 11.00 -18.52 8.91
CA SER A 150 11.38 -18.95 7.55
C SER A 150 10.25 -19.71 6.86
N THR A 151 9.57 -20.59 7.59
CA THR A 151 8.42 -21.35 7.08
C THR A 151 7.28 -20.41 6.68
N ALA A 152 6.96 -19.42 7.52
CA ALA A 152 5.93 -18.43 7.20
C ALA A 152 6.29 -17.59 5.96
N ILE A 153 7.56 -17.19 5.83
CA ILE A 153 8.05 -16.43 4.66
C ILE A 153 7.94 -17.29 3.39
N LYS A 154 8.38 -18.56 3.43
CA LYS A 154 8.27 -19.49 2.30
C LYS A 154 6.81 -19.70 1.88
N ALA A 155 5.89 -19.89 2.83
CA ALA A 155 4.47 -20.01 2.55
C ALA A 155 3.91 -18.76 1.84
N ARG A 156 4.39 -17.57 2.22
CA ARG A 156 4.04 -16.33 1.54
C ARG A 156 4.58 -16.28 0.12
N PHE A 157 5.82 -16.70 -0.12
CA PHE A 157 6.40 -16.76 -1.46
C PHE A 157 5.58 -17.68 -2.39
N ALA A 158 5.23 -18.88 -1.93
CA ALA A 158 4.38 -19.79 -2.67
C ALA A 158 3.01 -19.17 -3.00
N LYS A 159 2.38 -18.46 -2.04
CA LYS A 159 1.13 -17.75 -2.27
C LYS A 159 1.27 -16.64 -3.33
N MET A 160 2.39 -15.92 -3.32
CA MET A 160 2.66 -14.87 -4.31
C MET A 160 2.89 -15.45 -5.71
N GLU A 161 3.57 -16.58 -5.81
CA GLU A 161 3.82 -17.29 -7.07
C GLU A 161 2.49 -17.77 -7.68
N ALA A 162 1.66 -18.48 -6.91
CA ALA A 162 0.33 -18.91 -7.36
C ALA A 162 -0.57 -17.72 -7.79
N TRP A 163 -0.46 -16.59 -7.09
CA TRP A 163 -1.16 -15.36 -7.48
C TRP A 163 -0.63 -14.78 -8.80
N ARG A 164 0.69 -14.81 -9.02
CA ARG A 164 1.30 -14.35 -10.28
C ARG A 164 0.86 -15.23 -11.44
N GLU A 165 0.90 -16.55 -11.28
CA GLU A 165 0.45 -17.52 -12.29
C GLU A 165 -1.00 -17.27 -12.69
N LYS A 166 -1.92 -17.23 -11.71
CA LYS A 166 -3.33 -16.93 -11.95
C LYS A 166 -3.56 -15.59 -12.66
N ARG A 167 -2.72 -14.59 -12.37
CA ARG A 167 -2.79 -13.30 -13.06
C ARG A 167 -2.33 -13.43 -14.52
N MET A 168 -1.25 -14.16 -14.77
CA MET A 168 -0.75 -14.42 -16.13
C MET A 168 -1.77 -15.21 -16.95
N GLU A 169 -2.44 -16.21 -16.37
CA GLU A 169 -3.53 -16.94 -17.02
C GLU A 169 -4.69 -16.02 -17.40
N ARG A 170 -5.11 -15.12 -16.49
CA ARG A 170 -6.17 -14.14 -16.76
C ARG A 170 -5.78 -13.11 -17.81
N HIS A 171 -4.52 -12.69 -17.87
CA HIS A 171 -4.04 -11.76 -18.90
C HIS A 171 -3.85 -12.47 -20.25
N GLY A 172 -3.41 -13.73 -20.26
CA GLY A 172 -3.29 -14.55 -21.46
C GLY A 172 -4.65 -14.92 -22.06
N ALA A 173 -5.62 -15.30 -21.22
CA ALA A 173 -6.98 -15.62 -21.65
C ALA A 173 -7.78 -14.40 -22.18
N ARG A 174 -7.34 -13.17 -21.86
CA ARG A 174 -7.98 -11.93 -22.33
C ARG A 174 -7.44 -11.44 -23.67
N ASN A 175 -6.51 -12.18 -24.29
CA ASN A 175 -5.93 -11.85 -25.60
C ASN A 175 -6.20 -12.92 -26.69
N PRO A 176 -7.46 -13.29 -27.00
CA PRO A 176 -7.77 -14.17 -28.13
C PRO A 176 -7.69 -13.49 -29.51
N ALA A 177 -7.33 -12.20 -29.59
CA ALA A 177 -7.36 -11.41 -30.84
C ALA A 177 -6.05 -11.44 -31.67
N GLN A 178 -5.11 -12.35 -31.37
CA GLN A 178 -3.95 -12.62 -32.24
C GLN A 178 -3.74 -14.14 -32.40
N ALA A 179 -4.80 -14.86 -32.77
CA ALA A 179 -4.59 -16.09 -33.53
C ALA A 179 -4.20 -15.68 -34.96
N PRO A 180 -3.07 -16.14 -35.52
CA PRO A 180 -2.77 -15.86 -36.92
C PRO A 180 -3.89 -16.49 -37.76
N ALA A 181 -4.48 -15.68 -38.65
CA ALA A 181 -5.43 -16.15 -39.64
C ALA A 181 -4.71 -17.09 -40.62
N ALA A 182 -4.58 -18.36 -40.23
CA ALA A 182 -4.17 -19.43 -41.11
C ALA A 182 -5.44 -20.00 -41.75
N GLY A 183 -5.61 -19.71 -43.04
CA GLY A 183 -6.54 -20.45 -43.90
C GLY A 183 -7.66 -19.62 -44.48
N GLN A 184 -7.38 -18.95 -45.60
CA GLN A 184 -8.30 -18.81 -46.73
C GLN A 184 -7.52 -18.30 -47.95
N ALA A 185 -6.92 -19.24 -48.69
CA ALA A 185 -6.54 -19.05 -50.08
C ALA A 185 -6.86 -20.37 -50.78
N GLY A 186 -8.00 -20.39 -51.46
CA GLY A 186 -8.52 -21.57 -52.14
C GLY A 186 -9.93 -21.34 -52.60
N GLN A 187 -10.09 -20.48 -53.62
CA GLN A 187 -10.97 -20.67 -54.78
C GLN A 187 -10.34 -19.94 -55.96
#